data_AF-A0A8C5LFU2-F1
#
_entry.id   AF-A0A8C5LFU2-F1
#
_cell.length_a   1.000
_cell.length_b   1.000
_cell.length_c   1.000
_cell.angle_alpha   90.00
_cell.angle_beta   90.00
_cell.angle_gamma   90.00
#
_symmetry.space_group_name_H-M   'P 1'
#
loop_
_entity.id
_entity.type
_entity.pdbx_description
1 polymer ?
#
loop_
_entity_poly.entity_id
_entity_poly.type
_entity_poly.pdbx_seq_one_letter_code
_entity_poly.pdbx_strand_id
1 'polypeptide(L)'
;MTDQSSQVGKENFSAASARGPVSGPCPQFQQSFMQRVMLVGKLPTSLVFHREKSPKVATLLGIGKETMKSLTEGDLDDCLLSKVDLRHQQISQAVEEVQKVVHCLTTEISHQDGRFQAVLSSDTYNGSIKVLAPSQFLVTVPLKGLAGYREAREQRWRYYSLKGTRLSCPLRDPEGLQQWLEADQFLKTLWQWHEADVNIEGDIVPAKVLEIFRKLVENAIRTCHLSGKVNILPIRSAVWVAMETSTGQVEIELAPTVEISTAWSEKAQWPRCLKRWPSPKRVECIKSFGFSLVARSSHHWQLSFSQAEQMLFRQLDEDGGCRRQSFQVLRQLKEDVWCPGRRPVITSHHLQTVLFWTCEKYPGLRDWQDLRRALLRLVRKLHKCVSQHFLKHYFVPRSNLFQAANAGELDSVAQRLAFFLKNPQVSLP
;
A
#
# COMPACT_ATOMS: atom_id res chain seq x y z
N MET A 1 -68.75 -51.92 13.44
CA MET A 1 -68.10 -50.81 14.15
C MET A 1 -68.26 -49.58 13.30
N THR A 2 -69.32 -48.86 13.64
CA THR A 2 -69.70 -47.53 13.15
C THR A 2 -68.82 -46.46 13.80
N ASP A 3 -68.85 -45.29 13.15
CA ASP A 3 -68.42 -43.96 13.58
C ASP A 3 -66.95 -43.57 13.31
N GLN A 4 -66.72 -42.82 12.21
CA GLN A 4 -66.97 -41.36 12.04
C GLN A 4 -65.78 -40.56 12.59
N SER A 5 -64.86 -40.15 11.70
CA SER A 5 -64.83 -38.82 11.08
C SER A 5 -64.60 -37.69 12.09
N SER A 6 -63.55 -36.89 11.92
CA SER A 6 -63.69 -35.59 11.25
C SER A 6 -62.33 -35.14 10.72
N GLN A 7 -62.19 -35.05 9.38
CA GLN A 7 -62.18 -33.80 8.58
C GLN A 7 -60.78 -33.16 8.56
N VAL A 8 -60.19 -32.68 7.48
CA VAL A 8 -60.48 -32.37 6.05
C VAL A 8 -59.06 -32.05 5.51
N GLY A 9 -58.55 -32.38 4.33
CA GLY A 9 -59.11 -32.71 3.03
C GLY A 9 -58.37 -31.87 1.98
N LYS A 10 -57.64 -32.55 1.07
CA LYS A 10 -57.27 -32.12 -0.31
C LYS A 10 -56.41 -30.85 -0.51
N GLU A 11 -55.66 -30.64 -1.56
CA GLU A 11 -54.93 -31.38 -2.61
C GLU A 11 -54.16 -30.26 -3.36
N ASN A 12 -52.93 -30.53 -3.78
CA ASN A 12 -52.20 -29.93 -4.91
C ASN A 12 -52.17 -28.40 -5.10
N PHE A 13 -50.97 -27.81 -5.06
CA PHE A 13 -50.21 -27.32 -6.24
C PHE A 13 -49.02 -26.45 -5.79
N SER A 14 -47.88 -26.62 -6.46
CA SER A 14 -46.89 -25.60 -6.83
C SER A 14 -46.86 -24.29 -5.99
N ALA A 15 -45.78 -24.06 -5.25
CA ALA A 15 -45.32 -22.70 -4.96
C ALA A 15 -43.80 -22.65 -4.85
N ALA A 16 -43.22 -21.96 -5.83
CA ALA A 16 -41.87 -21.44 -5.81
C ALA A 16 -41.61 -20.67 -4.50
N SER A 17 -40.57 -21.07 -3.75
CA SER A 17 -40.01 -20.18 -2.74
C SER A 17 -39.06 -19.21 -3.44
N ALA A 18 -39.62 -18.06 -3.80
CA ALA A 18 -38.91 -16.88 -4.21
C ALA A 18 -37.84 -16.54 -3.17
N ARG A 19 -36.56 -16.78 -3.50
CA ARG A 19 -35.48 -16.01 -2.88
C ARG A 19 -35.66 -14.58 -3.40
N GLY A 20 -36.14 -13.71 -2.52
CA GLY A 20 -36.27 -12.28 -2.81
C GLY A 20 -34.95 -11.71 -3.35
N PRO A 21 -35.02 -10.64 -4.14
CA PRO A 21 -33.81 -10.02 -4.67
C PRO A 21 -32.92 -9.61 -3.50
N VAL A 22 -31.67 -10.08 -3.52
CA VAL A 22 -30.62 -9.50 -2.69
C VAL A 22 -30.58 -8.03 -3.08
N SER A 23 -31.12 -7.20 -2.19
CA SER A 23 -31.22 -5.76 -2.37
C SER A 23 -29.80 -5.24 -2.63
N GLY A 24 -29.57 -4.72 -3.83
CA GLY A 24 -28.34 -4.02 -4.17
C GLY A 24 -28.11 -2.87 -3.20
N PRO A 25 -26.85 -2.40 -3.05
CA PRO A 25 -26.55 -1.30 -2.14
C PRO A 25 -27.43 -0.08 -2.45
N CYS A 26 -28.04 0.45 -1.39
CA CYS A 26 -29.02 1.54 -1.43
C CYS A 26 -28.48 2.75 -2.24
N PRO A 27 -29.22 3.28 -3.24
CA PRO A 27 -28.80 4.42 -4.05
C PRO A 27 -28.51 5.70 -3.24
N GLN A 28 -29.16 5.84 -2.07
CA GLN A 28 -28.90 6.96 -1.15
C GLN A 28 -27.51 6.89 -0.52
N PHE A 29 -26.93 5.69 -0.37
CA PHE A 29 -25.55 5.52 0.10
C PHE A 29 -24.53 5.94 -0.98
N GLN A 30 -24.80 5.67 -2.26
CA GLN A 30 -23.95 6.12 -3.38
C GLN A 30 -24.01 7.64 -3.62
N GLN A 31 -25.16 8.29 -3.41
CA GLN A 31 -25.23 9.75 -3.41
C GLN A 31 -24.50 10.37 -2.20
N SER A 32 -24.60 9.75 -1.01
CA SER A 32 -23.80 10.15 0.15
C SER A 32 -22.29 9.87 -0.03
N PHE A 33 -21.92 8.92 -0.89
CA PHE A 33 -20.55 8.56 -1.26
C PHE A 33 -19.95 9.63 -2.18
N MET A 34 -20.65 10.09 -3.21
CA MET A 34 -20.15 11.21 -4.04
C MET A 34 -20.14 12.54 -3.28
N GLN A 35 -21.15 12.82 -2.43
CA GLN A 35 -21.13 14.02 -1.59
C GLN A 35 -20.03 13.98 -0.52
N ARG A 36 -19.70 12.81 0.07
CA ARG A 36 -18.56 12.69 0.99
C ARG A 36 -17.23 12.72 0.27
N VAL A 37 -17.08 12.13 -0.91
CA VAL A 37 -15.87 12.24 -1.73
C VAL A 37 -15.63 13.70 -2.15
N MET A 38 -16.69 14.47 -2.45
CA MET A 38 -16.59 15.91 -2.75
C MET A 38 -16.36 16.79 -1.51
N LEU A 39 -16.90 16.45 -0.33
CA LEU A 39 -16.54 17.12 0.93
C LEU A 39 -15.14 16.75 1.44
N VAL A 40 -14.61 15.58 1.05
CA VAL A 40 -13.24 15.11 1.31
C VAL A 40 -12.21 15.83 0.44
N GLY A 41 -12.63 16.47 -0.66
CA GLY A 41 -11.79 17.31 -1.52
C GLY A 41 -11.57 18.75 -1.03
N LYS A 42 -12.07 19.12 0.15
CA LYS A 42 -11.90 20.47 0.72
C LYS A 42 -11.37 20.44 2.15
N LEU A 43 -10.15 19.92 2.36
CA LEU A 43 -9.23 20.37 3.43
C LEU A 43 -7.82 19.83 3.15
N PRO A 44 -6.77 20.64 3.37
CA PRO A 44 -5.46 20.41 2.80
C PRO A 44 -4.68 19.36 3.59
N THR A 45 -3.93 18.50 2.90
CA THR A 45 -2.83 17.73 3.53
C THR A 45 -1.50 18.52 3.52
N SER A 46 -1.59 19.84 3.37
CA SER A 46 -0.61 20.82 3.81
C SER A 46 -1.29 21.74 4.82
N LEU A 47 -1.22 21.43 6.11
CA LEU A 47 -1.49 22.46 7.12
C LEU A 47 -0.24 23.34 7.22
N VAL A 48 -0.18 24.31 6.32
CA VAL A 48 0.58 25.54 6.48
C VAL A 48 0.11 26.18 7.79
N PHE A 49 0.98 26.27 8.80
CA PHE A 49 0.73 27.16 9.92
C PHE A 49 0.65 28.58 9.37
N HIS A 50 -0.53 29.20 9.47
CA HIS A 50 -0.68 30.63 9.24
C HIS A 50 0.15 31.37 10.28
N ARG A 51 1.17 32.06 9.79
CA ARG A 51 2.04 32.97 10.53
C ARG A 51 1.22 34.19 11.00
N GLU A 52 0.97 34.30 12.30
CA GLU A 52 0.69 35.60 12.90
C GLU A 52 1.99 36.44 12.92
N LYS A 53 1.95 37.62 12.29
CA LYS A 53 2.93 38.71 12.42
C LYS A 53 2.78 39.27 13.86
N SER A 54 3.76 39.65 14.68
CA SER A 54 5.08 40.31 14.58
C SER A 54 5.56 40.58 16.06
N PRO A 55 6.66 41.30 16.42
CA PRO A 55 7.70 41.97 15.64
C PRO A 55 9.16 41.65 16.05
N LYS A 56 10.06 42.21 15.23
CA LYS A 56 11.53 42.36 15.34
C LYS A 56 12.14 42.26 16.74
N VAL A 57 13.20 41.46 16.88
CA VAL A 57 14.35 41.79 17.73
C VAL A 57 15.63 41.48 16.96
N ALA A 58 16.50 42.49 16.96
CA ALA A 58 17.76 42.55 16.24
C ALA A 58 18.87 41.73 16.92
N THR A 59 19.86 41.37 16.11
CA THR A 59 21.30 41.24 16.36
C THR A 59 21.78 41.16 17.81
N LEU A 60 22.54 40.12 18.15
CA LEU A 60 23.78 40.25 18.94
C LEU A 60 24.67 39.00 18.77
N LEU A 61 25.81 39.22 18.11
CA LEU A 61 27.01 38.41 18.23
C LEU A 61 27.56 38.58 19.67
N GLY A 62 27.91 37.48 20.32
CA GLY A 62 28.59 37.51 21.61
C GLY A 62 28.90 36.10 22.11
N ILE A 63 30.17 35.72 22.02
CA ILE A 63 30.72 34.48 22.56
C ILE A 63 30.51 34.42 24.08
N GLY A 64 30.00 33.30 24.58
CA GLY A 64 29.92 33.00 26.01
C GLY A 64 29.69 31.52 26.27
N LYS A 65 30.64 30.87 26.94
CA LYS A 65 30.57 29.51 27.48
C LYS A 65 29.39 29.36 28.45
N GLU A 66 28.92 28.13 28.55
CA GLU A 66 28.09 27.54 29.61
C GLU A 66 26.61 27.98 29.69
N THR A 67 25.73 27.06 29.30
CA THR A 67 24.69 26.53 30.20
C THR A 67 24.13 25.25 29.59
N MET A 68 24.46 24.13 30.21
CA MET A 68 23.83 22.84 29.96
C MET A 68 22.41 22.93 30.53
N LYS A 69 21.49 23.54 29.78
CA LYS A 69 20.05 23.50 30.09
C LYS A 69 19.58 22.08 29.83
N SER A 70 19.15 21.40 30.89
CA SER A 70 18.38 20.16 30.78
C SER A 70 17.15 20.44 29.92
N LEU A 71 17.13 19.95 28.68
CA LEU A 71 15.91 19.98 27.88
C LEU A 71 14.81 19.24 28.65
N THR A 72 13.66 19.87 28.79
CA THR A 72 12.47 19.21 29.33
C THR A 72 11.99 18.14 28.34
N GLU A 73 11.29 17.11 28.82
CA GLU A 73 10.85 15.97 27.98
C GLU A 73 9.98 16.43 26.79
N GLY A 74 9.22 17.52 26.95
CA GLY A 74 8.46 18.17 25.87
C GLY A 74 9.31 18.87 24.81
N ASP A 75 10.44 19.47 25.18
CA ASP A 75 11.33 20.15 24.21
C ASP A 75 12.02 19.15 23.27
N LEU A 76 12.26 17.92 23.75
CA LEU A 76 12.81 16.84 22.95
C LEU A 76 11.79 16.31 21.94
N ASP A 77 10.55 16.11 22.37
CA ASP A 77 9.47 15.67 21.47
C ASP A 77 9.21 16.70 20.35
N ASP A 78 9.21 17.99 20.68
CA ASP A 78 9.05 19.07 19.69
C ASP A 78 10.23 19.13 18.70
N CYS A 79 11.46 18.95 19.17
CA CYS A 79 12.63 18.89 18.31
C CYS A 79 12.56 17.70 17.34
N LEU A 80 12.17 16.52 17.82
CA LEU A 80 12.02 15.32 17.00
C LEU A 80 10.96 15.53 15.91
N LEU A 81 9.83 16.13 16.26
CA LEU A 81 8.75 16.42 15.32
C LEU A 81 9.18 17.45 14.26
N SER A 82 9.94 18.47 14.64
CA SER A 82 10.45 19.47 13.69
C SER A 82 11.37 18.88 12.60
N LYS A 83 12.23 17.91 12.96
CA LYS A 83 13.08 17.19 11.99
C LYS A 83 12.26 16.31 11.06
N VAL A 84 11.23 15.65 11.60
CA VAL A 84 10.28 14.84 10.80
C VAL A 84 9.57 15.72 9.77
N ASP A 85 9.15 16.93 10.14
CA ASP A 85 8.45 17.85 9.25
C ASP A 85 9.32 18.32 8.07
N LEU A 86 10.58 18.68 8.32
CA LEU A 86 11.52 19.05 7.26
C LEU A 86 11.71 17.92 6.24
N ARG A 87 11.84 16.68 6.72
CA ARG A 87 11.98 15.52 5.83
C ARG A 87 10.70 15.25 5.04
N HIS A 88 9.55 15.38 5.69
CA HIS A 88 8.27 15.27 5.00
C HIS A 88 8.13 16.30 3.88
N GLN A 89 8.62 17.53 4.08
CA GLN A 89 8.63 18.55 3.04
C GLN A 89 9.49 18.13 1.83
N GLN A 90 10.71 17.63 2.07
CA GLN A 90 11.58 17.12 0.99
C GLN A 90 10.94 15.95 0.23
N ILE A 91 10.39 14.96 0.95
CA ILE A 91 9.71 13.82 0.32
C ILE A 91 8.49 14.28 -0.46
N SER A 92 7.71 15.24 0.06
CA SER A 92 6.53 15.77 -0.63
C SER A 92 6.92 16.48 -1.93
N GLN A 93 7.98 17.29 -1.90
CA GLN A 93 8.53 17.93 -3.09
C GLN A 93 8.98 16.89 -4.13
N ALA A 94 9.70 15.84 -3.71
CA ALA A 94 10.07 14.74 -4.59
C ALA A 94 8.84 14.05 -5.20
N VAL A 95 7.80 13.78 -4.39
CA VAL A 95 6.54 13.16 -4.85
C VAL A 95 5.84 14.03 -5.89
N GLU A 96 5.79 15.35 -5.71
CA GLU A 96 5.19 16.26 -6.69
C GLU A 96 5.94 16.24 -8.03
N GLU A 97 7.27 16.23 -8.00
CA GLU A 97 8.09 16.11 -9.21
C GLU A 97 7.88 14.77 -9.90
N VAL A 98 7.93 13.68 -9.13
CA VAL A 98 7.67 12.31 -9.62
C VAL A 98 6.28 12.24 -10.26
N GLN A 99 5.27 12.81 -9.62
CA GLN A 99 3.90 12.80 -10.12
C GLN A 99 3.77 13.50 -11.47
N LYS A 100 4.43 14.65 -11.66
CA LYS A 100 4.41 15.37 -12.94
C LYS A 100 5.04 14.55 -14.07
N VAL A 101 6.20 13.95 -13.81
CA VAL A 101 6.91 13.11 -14.79
C VAL A 101 6.12 11.83 -15.11
N VAL A 102 5.61 11.15 -14.09
CA VAL A 102 4.79 9.95 -14.24
C VAL A 102 3.52 10.26 -15.02
N HIS A 103 2.84 11.37 -14.73
CA HIS A 103 1.65 11.77 -15.48
C HIS A 103 1.95 11.96 -16.96
N CYS A 104 3.05 12.66 -17.29
CA CYS A 104 3.50 12.85 -18.66
C CYS A 104 3.80 11.51 -19.36
N LEU A 105 4.60 10.64 -18.74
CA LEU A 105 4.94 9.32 -19.27
C LEU A 105 3.70 8.45 -19.48
N THR A 106 2.84 8.34 -18.47
CA THR A 106 1.67 7.46 -18.52
C THR A 106 0.57 7.98 -19.46
N THR A 107 0.50 9.30 -19.68
CA THR A 107 -0.36 9.89 -20.71
C THR A 107 0.09 9.47 -22.10
N GLU A 108 1.38 9.60 -22.39
CA GLU A 108 1.95 9.16 -23.67
C GLU A 108 1.82 7.65 -23.89
N ILE A 109 2.07 6.84 -22.84
CA ILE A 109 1.82 5.39 -22.87
C ILE A 109 0.36 5.09 -23.20
N SER A 110 -0.60 5.83 -22.63
CA SER A 110 -2.02 5.61 -22.89
C SER A 110 -2.46 5.99 -24.31
N HIS A 111 -1.73 6.89 -24.98
CA HIS A 111 -1.94 7.19 -26.40
C HIS A 111 -1.38 6.08 -27.30
N GLN A 112 -0.24 5.50 -26.92
CA GLN A 112 0.40 4.41 -27.68
C GLN A 112 -0.33 3.08 -27.52
N ASP A 113 -0.84 2.78 -26.32
CA ASP A 113 -1.55 1.53 -26.03
C ASP A 113 -2.72 1.79 -25.07
N GLY A 114 -3.95 1.62 -25.59
CA GLY A 114 -5.19 1.86 -24.86
C GLY A 114 -5.45 0.92 -23.68
N ARG A 115 -4.66 -0.15 -23.50
CA ARG A 115 -4.73 -1.04 -22.33
C ARG A 115 -4.25 -0.34 -21.06
N PHE A 116 -3.40 0.68 -21.16
CA PHE A 116 -2.82 1.37 -20.02
C PHE A 116 -3.55 2.69 -19.76
N GLN A 117 -3.84 2.98 -18.49
CA GLN A 117 -4.45 4.23 -18.08
C GLN A 117 -3.39 5.21 -17.59
N ALA A 118 -3.51 6.46 -18.05
CA ALA A 118 -2.72 7.57 -17.53
C ALA A 118 -2.96 7.75 -16.03
N VAL A 119 -1.88 7.84 -15.26
CA VAL A 119 -1.94 8.17 -13.84
C VAL A 119 -2.21 9.67 -13.75
N LEU A 120 -3.33 10.05 -13.14
CA LEU A 120 -3.73 11.45 -13.03
C LEU A 120 -2.76 12.23 -12.14
N SER A 121 -2.37 13.42 -12.58
CA SER A 121 -1.80 14.43 -11.68
C SER A 121 -2.94 15.05 -10.88
N SER A 122 -3.07 14.67 -9.61
CA SER A 122 -4.02 15.31 -8.70
C SER A 122 -3.26 16.27 -7.77
N ASP A 123 -3.81 17.47 -7.56
CA ASP A 123 -3.33 18.38 -6.51
C ASP A 123 -3.61 17.83 -5.10
N THR A 124 -4.39 16.74 -5.02
CA THR A 124 -4.62 15.95 -3.80
C THR A 124 -3.88 14.62 -3.88
N TYR A 125 -3.66 13.98 -2.73
CA TYR A 125 -2.91 12.72 -2.62
C TYR A 125 -3.26 11.73 -3.74
N ASN A 126 -2.27 11.39 -4.57
CA ASN A 126 -2.40 10.38 -5.61
C ASN A 126 -2.32 8.98 -4.99
N GLY A 127 -3.45 8.25 -4.97
CA GLY A 127 -3.55 6.86 -4.53
C GLY A 127 -2.55 5.89 -5.18
N SER A 128 -2.03 6.28 -6.34
CA SER A 128 -1.14 5.47 -7.18
C SER A 128 0.31 5.49 -6.71
N ILE A 129 0.73 6.49 -5.93
CA ILE A 129 2.13 6.65 -5.50
C ILE A 129 2.27 6.18 -4.05
N LYS A 130 3.21 5.26 -3.81
CA LYS A 130 3.63 4.80 -2.49
C LYS A 130 5.10 5.14 -2.25
N VAL A 131 5.39 5.76 -1.12
CA VAL A 131 6.76 6.03 -0.68
C VAL A 131 7.28 4.80 0.07
N LEU A 132 8.24 4.09 -0.51
CA LEU A 132 8.86 2.90 0.10
C LEU A 132 10.03 3.29 1.00
N ALA A 133 10.82 4.25 0.53
CA ALA A 133 11.94 4.90 1.21
C ALA A 133 12.10 6.34 0.65
N PRO A 134 12.91 7.23 1.26
CA PRO A 134 13.04 8.62 0.82
C PRO A 134 13.43 8.80 -0.66
N SER A 135 14.21 7.86 -1.20
CA SER A 135 14.65 7.85 -2.61
C SER A 135 14.06 6.69 -3.41
N GLN A 136 13.00 6.04 -2.90
CA GLN A 136 12.39 4.87 -3.56
C GLN A 136 10.86 4.96 -3.54
N PHE A 137 10.26 4.93 -4.72
CA PHE A 137 8.83 5.05 -4.93
C PHE A 137 8.27 3.85 -5.70
N LEU A 138 7.03 3.48 -5.38
CA LEU A 138 6.22 2.57 -6.19
C LEU A 138 5.05 3.37 -6.76
N VAL A 139 4.86 3.27 -8.07
CA VAL A 139 3.76 3.88 -8.79
C VAL A 139 2.96 2.79 -9.50
N THR A 140 1.70 2.63 -9.11
CA THR A 140 0.79 1.70 -9.79
C THR A 140 0.18 2.36 -11.03
N VAL A 141 0.23 1.69 -12.17
CA VAL A 141 -0.34 2.17 -13.44
C VAL A 141 -1.59 1.34 -13.76
N PRO A 142 -2.80 1.91 -13.65
CA PRO A 142 -4.03 1.13 -13.83
C PRO A 142 -4.18 0.59 -15.26
N LEU A 143 -4.74 -0.60 -15.37
CA LEU A 143 -5.05 -1.26 -16.63
C LEU A 143 -6.54 -1.15 -16.96
N LYS A 144 -6.86 -0.89 -18.22
CA LYS A 144 -8.23 -0.74 -18.72
C LYS A 144 -8.75 -2.05 -19.30
N GLY A 145 -10.08 -2.14 -19.39
CA GLY A 145 -10.72 -3.22 -20.14
C GLY A 145 -10.80 -4.55 -19.41
N LEU A 146 -10.63 -4.56 -18.08
CA LEU A 146 -10.85 -5.72 -17.21
C LEU A 146 -11.88 -5.31 -16.15
N ALA A 147 -13.13 -5.76 -16.29
CA ALA A 147 -14.21 -5.35 -15.39
C ALA A 147 -15.16 -6.50 -15.01
N GLY A 148 -15.76 -6.39 -13.82
CA GLY A 148 -16.66 -7.41 -13.29
C GLY A 148 -15.93 -8.68 -12.87
N TYR A 149 -14.86 -8.52 -12.10
CA TYR A 149 -14.04 -9.61 -11.59
C TYR A 149 -14.84 -10.61 -10.74
N ARG A 150 -14.55 -11.90 -10.92
CA ARG A 150 -15.06 -13.05 -10.19
C ARG A 150 -13.89 -13.94 -9.80
N GLU A 151 -13.86 -14.42 -8.56
CA GLU A 151 -12.81 -15.32 -8.10
C GLU A 151 -12.88 -16.65 -8.87
N ALA A 152 -11.74 -17.15 -9.38
CA ALA A 152 -11.68 -18.45 -10.06
C ALA A 152 -11.73 -19.61 -9.06
N ARG A 153 -12.25 -20.75 -9.51
CA ARG A 153 -12.39 -21.98 -8.69
C ARG A 153 -11.21 -22.94 -8.79
N GLU A 154 -10.37 -22.83 -9.82
CA GLU A 154 -9.30 -23.81 -10.05
C GLU A 154 -8.13 -23.67 -9.08
N GLN A 155 -7.42 -24.77 -8.83
CA GLN A 155 -6.56 -24.96 -7.65
C GLN A 155 -5.10 -25.32 -8.00
N ARG A 156 -4.69 -25.30 -9.27
CA ARG A 156 -3.34 -25.75 -9.67
C ARG A 156 -2.55 -24.65 -10.36
N TRP A 157 -1.45 -24.25 -9.71
CA TRP A 157 -0.53 -23.24 -10.23
C TRP A 157 0.03 -23.61 -11.61
N ARG A 158 0.08 -22.61 -12.50
CA ARG A 158 0.63 -22.69 -13.85
C ARG A 158 1.85 -21.78 -13.94
N TYR A 159 2.91 -22.28 -14.54
CA TYR A 159 4.14 -21.51 -14.77
C TYR A 159 4.45 -21.49 -16.26
N TYR A 160 4.95 -20.36 -16.74
CA TYR A 160 5.18 -20.11 -18.15
C TYR A 160 6.61 -19.68 -18.41
N SER A 161 7.20 -20.17 -19.51
CA SER A 161 8.41 -19.56 -20.06
C SER A 161 8.06 -18.24 -20.74
N LEU A 162 9.04 -17.34 -20.86
CA LEU A 162 8.89 -16.10 -21.63
C LEU A 162 8.52 -16.36 -23.11
N LYS A 163 8.80 -17.56 -23.62
CA LYS A 163 8.45 -17.99 -24.98
C LYS A 163 7.01 -18.48 -25.12
N GLY A 164 6.24 -18.52 -24.04
CA GLY A 164 4.84 -18.94 -24.07
C GLY A 164 4.60 -20.41 -23.71
N THR A 165 5.66 -21.20 -23.46
CA THR A 165 5.50 -22.63 -23.13
C THR A 165 5.20 -22.82 -21.65
N ARG A 166 4.20 -23.65 -21.34
CA ARG A 166 3.93 -24.09 -19.97
C ARG A 166 5.09 -24.93 -19.43
N LEU A 167 5.52 -24.64 -18.21
CA LEU A 167 6.54 -25.41 -17.51
C LEU A 167 5.89 -26.56 -16.75
N SER A 168 6.43 -27.76 -16.91
CA SER A 168 5.91 -29.01 -16.33
C SER A 168 6.37 -29.27 -14.88
N CYS A 169 7.36 -28.52 -14.39
CA CYS A 169 7.91 -28.70 -13.05
C CYS A 169 7.17 -27.83 -12.03
N PRO A 170 6.77 -28.36 -10.86
CA PRO A 170 6.26 -27.55 -9.78
C PRO A 170 7.41 -26.70 -9.24
N LEU A 171 7.47 -25.44 -9.68
CA LEU A 171 8.18 -24.43 -8.93
C LEU A 171 7.54 -24.33 -7.54
N ARG A 172 8.33 -23.94 -6.53
CA ARG A 172 7.89 -23.76 -5.13
C ARG A 172 6.50 -23.11 -5.10
N ASP A 173 5.60 -23.65 -4.26
CA ASP A 173 4.27 -23.08 -4.04
C ASP A 173 4.38 -21.55 -3.97
N PRO A 174 3.70 -20.83 -4.86
CA PRO A 174 3.87 -19.40 -4.94
C PRO A 174 3.38 -18.76 -3.66
N GLU A 175 4.08 -17.69 -3.25
CA GLU A 175 3.88 -17.06 -1.96
C GLU A 175 2.42 -16.67 -1.75
N GLY A 176 1.94 -16.59 -0.50
CA GLY A 176 0.53 -16.35 -0.22
C GLY A 176 -0.07 -15.08 -0.85
N LEU A 177 0.76 -14.11 -1.24
CA LEU A 177 0.36 -12.89 -1.95
C LEU A 177 0.25 -13.05 -3.46
N GLN A 178 0.71 -14.16 -4.03
CA GLN A 178 0.66 -14.38 -5.47
C GLN A 178 -0.72 -14.90 -5.89
N GLN A 179 -1.13 -14.54 -7.10
CA GLN A 179 -2.39 -14.94 -7.70
C GLN A 179 -2.25 -14.94 -9.23
N TRP A 180 -2.85 -15.92 -9.89
CA TRP A 180 -3.01 -15.88 -11.34
C TRP A 180 -4.11 -14.91 -11.75
N LEU A 181 -4.16 -14.59 -13.04
CA LEU A 181 -5.21 -13.74 -13.57
C LEU A 181 -5.66 -14.31 -14.90
N GLU A 182 -6.89 -14.82 -14.92
CA GLU A 182 -7.50 -15.36 -16.13
C GLU A 182 -8.37 -14.30 -16.77
N ALA A 183 -8.37 -14.21 -18.09
CA ALA A 183 -9.27 -13.30 -18.78
C ALA A 183 -10.75 -13.61 -18.45
N ASP A 184 -11.08 -14.90 -18.30
CA ASP A 184 -12.43 -15.37 -17.97
C ASP A 184 -12.90 -15.04 -16.54
N GLN A 185 -12.00 -14.56 -15.67
CA GLN A 185 -12.40 -14.02 -14.36
C GLN A 185 -13.17 -12.70 -14.50
N PHE A 186 -13.15 -12.05 -15.66
CA PHE A 186 -13.83 -10.78 -15.87
C PHE A 186 -15.04 -10.95 -16.79
N LEU A 187 -16.17 -10.39 -16.36
CA LEU A 187 -17.38 -10.32 -17.19
C LEU A 187 -17.21 -9.51 -18.47
N LYS A 188 -16.34 -8.50 -18.42
CA LYS A 188 -16.02 -7.65 -19.56
C LYS A 188 -14.51 -7.59 -19.69
N THR A 189 -14.01 -8.22 -20.75
CA THR A 189 -12.61 -8.15 -21.17
C THR A 189 -12.50 -7.45 -22.51
N LEU A 190 -11.52 -6.56 -22.64
CA LEU A 190 -11.13 -6.01 -23.93
C LEU A 190 -10.40 -7.10 -24.73
N TRP A 191 -10.63 -7.16 -26.03
CA TRP A 191 -10.13 -8.24 -26.88
C TRP A 191 -8.59 -8.33 -26.89
N GLN A 192 -7.88 -7.21 -26.70
CA GLN A 192 -6.42 -7.15 -26.61
C GLN A 192 -5.83 -7.93 -25.41
N TRP A 193 -6.65 -8.29 -24.41
CA TRP A 193 -6.21 -9.14 -23.29
C TRP A 193 -6.19 -10.64 -23.61
N HIS A 194 -6.74 -11.02 -24.78
CA HIS A 194 -6.72 -12.38 -25.32
C HIS A 194 -5.61 -12.58 -26.36
N GLU A 195 -4.88 -11.51 -26.72
CA GLU A 195 -3.79 -11.58 -27.66
C GLU A 195 -2.59 -12.35 -27.11
N ALA A 196 -1.87 -13.03 -28.00
CA ALA A 196 -0.71 -13.85 -27.64
C ALA A 196 0.48 -13.02 -27.10
N ASP A 197 0.44 -11.69 -27.20
CA ASP A 197 1.46 -10.81 -26.65
C ASP A 197 1.35 -10.68 -25.12
N VAL A 198 0.16 -10.90 -24.52
CA VAL A 198 -0.11 -10.85 -23.07
C VAL A 198 -0.67 -12.14 -22.50
N ASN A 199 -1.32 -12.96 -23.32
CA ASN A 199 -2.06 -14.14 -22.89
C ASN A 199 -1.29 -15.45 -23.14
N ILE A 200 -1.46 -16.44 -22.25
CA ILE A 200 -1.08 -17.85 -22.46
C ILE A 200 -2.16 -18.75 -21.84
N GLU A 201 -2.76 -19.66 -22.61
CA GLU A 201 -3.77 -20.61 -22.11
C GLU A 201 -4.94 -19.94 -21.34
N GLY A 202 -5.29 -18.69 -21.68
CA GLY A 202 -6.33 -17.91 -21.00
C GLY A 202 -5.82 -17.03 -19.85
N ASP A 203 -4.58 -17.24 -19.37
CA ASP A 203 -3.96 -16.41 -18.35
C ASP A 203 -3.35 -15.14 -18.94
N ILE A 204 -3.65 -14.00 -18.31
CA ILE A 204 -2.95 -12.73 -18.52
C ILE A 204 -1.63 -12.80 -17.75
N VAL A 205 -0.50 -12.94 -18.46
CA VAL A 205 0.80 -13.23 -17.85
C VAL A 205 1.57 -11.95 -17.54
N PRO A 206 1.94 -11.69 -16.26
CA PRO A 206 2.63 -10.47 -15.86
C PRO A 206 3.93 -10.18 -16.61
N ALA A 207 4.78 -11.17 -16.85
CA ALA A 207 6.04 -10.96 -17.58
C ALA A 207 5.82 -10.39 -18.98
N LYS A 208 4.80 -10.89 -19.68
CA LYS A 208 4.43 -10.44 -21.01
C LYS A 208 3.92 -8.99 -20.99
N VAL A 209 3.02 -8.68 -20.06
CA VAL A 209 2.53 -7.30 -19.83
C VAL A 209 3.69 -6.36 -19.50
N LEU A 210 4.63 -6.77 -18.65
CA LEU A 210 5.81 -5.99 -18.27
C LEU A 210 6.78 -5.75 -19.44
N GLU A 211 6.90 -6.71 -20.38
CA GLU A 211 7.73 -6.53 -21.57
C GLU A 211 7.18 -5.44 -22.50
N ILE A 212 5.87 -5.47 -22.75
CA ILE A 212 5.19 -4.44 -23.55
C ILE A 212 5.30 -3.10 -22.82
N PHE A 213 4.97 -3.07 -21.53
CA PHE A 213 5.01 -1.87 -20.72
C PHE A 213 6.41 -1.23 -20.68
N ARG A 214 7.47 -2.03 -20.63
CA ARG A 214 8.86 -1.55 -20.72
C ARG A 214 9.11 -0.80 -22.03
N LYS A 215 8.76 -1.40 -23.17
CA LYS A 215 8.93 -0.79 -24.50
C LYS A 215 8.15 0.53 -24.60
N LEU A 216 6.93 0.56 -24.05
CA LEU A 216 6.11 1.77 -23.99
C LEU A 216 6.74 2.86 -23.11
N VAL A 217 7.29 2.52 -21.95
CA VAL A 217 8.03 3.47 -21.09
C VAL A 217 9.26 4.02 -21.79
N GLU A 218 10.05 3.18 -22.45
CA GLU A 218 11.24 3.60 -23.23
C GLU A 218 10.85 4.57 -24.36
N ASN A 219 9.79 4.24 -25.11
CA ASN A 219 9.26 5.11 -26.15
C ASN A 219 8.74 6.44 -25.57
N ALA A 220 7.97 6.40 -24.50
CA ALA A 220 7.44 7.60 -23.85
C ALA A 220 8.55 8.53 -23.32
N ILE A 221 9.63 7.99 -22.74
CA ILE A 221 10.78 8.81 -22.31
C ILE A 221 11.38 9.58 -23.51
N ARG A 222 11.51 8.93 -24.66
CA ARG A 222 12.02 9.55 -25.90
C ARG A 222 11.04 10.60 -26.45
N THR A 223 9.76 10.27 -26.55
CA THR A 223 8.73 11.16 -27.10
C THR A 223 8.50 12.38 -26.22
N CYS A 224 8.51 12.22 -24.89
CA CYS A 224 8.35 13.32 -23.95
C CYS A 224 9.62 14.16 -23.74
N HIS A 225 10.69 13.90 -24.51
CA HIS A 225 11.99 14.58 -24.37
C HIS A 225 12.58 14.53 -22.94
N LEU A 226 12.35 13.42 -22.23
CA LEU A 226 12.83 13.19 -20.87
C LEU A 226 14.17 12.43 -20.82
N SER A 227 14.75 12.12 -21.99
CA SER A 227 16.08 11.52 -22.12
C SER A 227 17.12 12.33 -21.35
N GLY A 228 17.85 11.68 -20.44
CA GLY A 228 18.84 12.32 -19.56
C GLY A 228 18.30 12.73 -18.19
N LYS A 229 17.00 13.03 -18.06
CA LYS A 229 16.34 13.25 -16.76
C LYS A 229 15.79 11.96 -16.16
N VAL A 230 15.27 11.07 -17.02
CA VAL A 230 14.71 9.77 -16.64
C VAL A 230 15.42 8.68 -17.42
N ASN A 231 15.94 7.68 -16.70
CA ASN A 231 16.66 6.55 -17.28
C ASN A 231 16.03 5.24 -16.82
N ILE A 232 15.79 4.32 -17.76
CA ILE A 232 15.30 2.99 -17.40
C ILE A 232 16.42 2.16 -16.77
N LEU A 233 16.11 1.46 -15.68
CA LEU A 233 17.05 0.57 -15.01
C LEU A 233 16.97 -0.86 -15.58
N PRO A 234 18.11 -1.58 -15.71
CA PRO A 234 18.19 -2.90 -16.36
C PRO A 234 17.68 -4.04 -15.48
N ILE A 235 16.60 -3.83 -14.74
CA ILE A 235 15.95 -4.84 -13.91
C ILE A 235 14.87 -5.50 -14.75
N ARG A 236 14.99 -6.81 -15.05
CA ARG A 236 14.08 -7.48 -16.00
C ARG A 236 12.69 -7.78 -15.44
N SER A 237 12.60 -8.14 -14.16
CA SER A 237 11.36 -8.64 -13.53
C SER A 237 10.33 -7.56 -13.15
N ALA A 238 10.69 -6.28 -13.28
CA ALA A 238 9.84 -5.13 -13.01
C ALA A 238 10.33 -3.93 -13.82
N VAL A 239 9.49 -2.92 -14.06
CA VAL A 239 9.90 -1.71 -14.80
C VAL A 239 10.32 -0.64 -13.80
N TRP A 240 11.63 -0.38 -13.74
CA TRP A 240 12.21 0.62 -12.86
C TRP A 240 12.80 1.77 -13.67
N VAL A 241 12.61 2.99 -13.20
CA VAL A 241 13.24 4.20 -13.75
C VAL A 241 13.98 4.94 -12.64
N ALA A 242 15.16 5.47 -12.97
CA ALA A 242 15.85 6.45 -12.15
C ALA A 242 15.50 7.84 -12.67
N MET A 243 15.20 8.76 -11.77
CA MET A 243 14.81 10.13 -12.06
C MET A 243 15.61 11.10 -11.21
N GLU A 244 16.13 12.16 -11.83
CA GLU A 244 16.70 13.28 -11.08
C GLU A 244 15.59 14.25 -10.63
N THR A 245 15.58 14.54 -9.33
CA THR A 245 14.68 15.51 -8.69
C THR A 245 15.48 16.63 -8.03
N SER A 246 14.83 17.72 -7.63
CA SER A 246 15.50 18.80 -6.88
C SER A 246 16.07 18.35 -5.52
N THR A 247 15.56 17.24 -4.96
CA THR A 247 16.02 16.66 -3.69
C THR A 247 17.07 15.56 -3.86
N GLY A 248 17.42 15.24 -5.11
CA GLY A 248 18.37 14.20 -5.48
C GLY A 248 17.76 13.11 -6.37
N GLN A 249 18.58 12.12 -6.71
CA GLN A 249 18.18 11.01 -7.55
C GLN A 249 17.25 10.05 -6.80
N VAL A 250 16.14 9.67 -7.45
CA VAL A 250 15.16 8.73 -6.92
C VAL A 250 14.95 7.56 -7.87
N GLU A 251 14.63 6.40 -7.32
CA GLU A 251 14.26 5.20 -8.07
C GLU A 251 12.74 4.96 -7.97
N ILE A 252 12.10 4.73 -9.11
CA ILE A 252 10.66 4.59 -9.21
C ILE A 252 10.35 3.27 -9.90
N GLU A 253 9.58 2.42 -9.22
CA GLU A 253 8.99 1.23 -9.83
C GLU A 253 7.63 1.57 -10.43
N LEU A 254 7.51 1.46 -11.75
CA LEU A 254 6.26 1.59 -12.47
C LEU A 254 5.63 0.20 -12.62
N ALA A 255 4.49 -0.03 -11.98
CA ALA A 255 3.90 -1.35 -11.88
C ALA A 255 2.47 -1.38 -12.46
N PRO A 256 2.24 -2.04 -13.61
CA PRO A 256 0.90 -2.25 -14.16
C PRO A 256 -0.02 -2.93 -13.13
N THR A 257 -1.25 -2.44 -13.00
CA THR A 257 -2.16 -2.84 -11.92
C THR A 257 -3.59 -3.01 -12.41
N VAL A 258 -4.22 -4.12 -12.02
CA VAL A 258 -5.66 -4.33 -12.19
C VAL A 258 -6.37 -4.03 -10.88
N GLU A 259 -7.30 -3.09 -10.90
CA GLU A 259 -8.06 -2.68 -9.73
C GLU A 259 -9.36 -3.47 -9.61
N ILE A 260 -9.59 -4.10 -8.45
CA ILE A 260 -10.75 -4.94 -8.17
C ILE A 260 -11.49 -4.35 -6.97
N SER A 261 -12.40 -3.41 -7.23
CA SER A 261 -13.13 -2.68 -6.18
C SER A 261 -14.39 -3.40 -5.68
N THR A 262 -14.88 -4.40 -6.40
CA THR A 262 -16.17 -5.05 -6.12
C THR A 262 -16.07 -6.30 -5.24
N ALA A 263 -14.86 -6.72 -4.88
CA ALA A 263 -14.61 -7.97 -4.17
C ALA A 263 -13.47 -7.84 -3.16
N TRP A 264 -13.53 -8.65 -2.11
CA TRP A 264 -12.41 -8.88 -1.20
C TRP A 264 -11.81 -10.25 -1.50
N SER A 265 -10.49 -10.35 -1.63
CA SER A 265 -9.82 -11.61 -1.99
C SER A 265 -10.10 -12.72 -0.96
N GLU A 266 -10.34 -13.95 -1.42
CA GLU A 266 -10.55 -15.11 -0.55
C GLU A 266 -9.28 -15.48 0.24
N LYS A 267 -8.11 -15.15 -0.31
CA LYS A 267 -6.81 -15.31 0.37
C LYS A 267 -6.63 -14.35 1.53
N ALA A 268 -7.44 -13.29 1.60
CA ALA A 268 -7.33 -12.25 2.58
C ALA A 268 -8.32 -12.42 3.73
N GLN A 269 -7.80 -12.38 4.95
CA GLN A 269 -8.57 -12.47 6.18
C GLN A 269 -8.17 -11.32 7.10
N TRP A 270 -9.19 -10.63 7.63
CA TRP A 270 -8.94 -9.68 8.71
C TRP A 270 -8.39 -10.43 9.93
N PRO A 271 -7.41 -9.89 10.67
CA PRO A 271 -6.93 -10.50 11.90
C PRO A 271 -8.08 -10.84 12.87
N ARG A 272 -8.04 -12.07 13.41
CA ARG A 272 -9.02 -12.55 14.39
C ARG A 272 -8.48 -12.36 15.80
N CYS A 273 -8.44 -11.11 16.26
CA CYS A 273 -7.99 -10.76 17.61
C CYS A 273 -9.16 -10.74 18.62
N LEU A 274 -8.87 -11.05 19.89
CA LEU A 274 -9.89 -11.14 20.96
C LEU A 274 -10.65 -9.81 21.14
N LYS A 275 -9.92 -8.69 21.10
CA LYS A 275 -10.48 -7.35 21.04
C LYS A 275 -10.53 -6.95 19.57
N ARG A 276 -11.72 -6.59 19.06
CA ARG A 276 -11.89 -6.20 17.66
C ARG A 276 -11.33 -4.79 17.45
N TRP A 277 -10.31 -4.67 16.62
CA TRP A 277 -9.83 -3.39 16.10
C TRP A 277 -9.67 -3.49 14.58
N PRO A 278 -10.13 -2.49 13.81
CA PRO A 278 -11.07 -1.44 14.19
C PRO A 278 -12.48 -2.02 14.42
N SER A 279 -13.50 -1.15 14.55
CA SER A 279 -14.89 -1.60 14.69
C SER A 279 -15.36 -2.40 13.46
N PRO A 280 -16.29 -3.36 13.61
CA PRO A 280 -16.78 -4.16 12.49
C PRO A 280 -17.29 -3.34 11.30
N LYS A 281 -17.99 -2.23 11.57
CA LYS A 281 -18.47 -1.29 10.54
C LYS A 281 -17.31 -0.66 9.75
N ARG A 282 -16.20 -0.32 10.42
CA ARG A 282 -14.99 0.19 9.74
C ARG A 282 -14.34 -0.90 8.91
N VAL A 283 -14.26 -2.14 9.43
CA VAL A 283 -13.74 -3.28 8.67
C VAL A 283 -14.52 -3.50 7.38
N GLU A 284 -15.86 -3.49 7.45
CA GLU A 284 -16.72 -3.65 6.27
C GLU A 284 -16.53 -2.51 5.25
N CYS A 285 -16.48 -1.26 5.73
CA CYS A 285 -16.17 -0.09 4.90
C CYS A 285 -14.78 -0.20 4.23
N ILE A 286 -13.77 -0.67 4.95
CA ILE A 286 -12.43 -0.86 4.40
C ILE A 286 -12.43 -1.97 3.34
N LYS A 287 -13.17 -3.06 3.57
CA LYS A 287 -13.28 -4.16 2.61
C LYS A 287 -13.99 -3.76 1.32
N SER A 288 -14.90 -2.77 1.35
CA SER A 288 -15.59 -2.31 0.14
C SER A 288 -14.69 -1.55 -0.85
N PHE A 289 -13.45 -1.22 -0.48
CA PHE A 289 -12.45 -0.72 -1.43
C PHE A 289 -11.81 -1.84 -2.26
N GLY A 290 -12.02 -3.10 -1.87
CA GLY A 290 -11.50 -4.27 -2.54
C GLY A 290 -9.98 -4.40 -2.48
N PHE A 291 -9.38 -4.86 -3.58
CA PHE A 291 -7.94 -5.09 -3.69
C PHE A 291 -7.44 -4.81 -5.11
N SER A 292 -6.14 -4.95 -5.32
CA SER A 292 -5.53 -4.81 -6.63
C SER A 292 -4.58 -5.98 -6.90
N LEU A 293 -4.39 -6.27 -8.18
CA LEU A 293 -3.41 -7.23 -8.67
C LEU A 293 -2.32 -6.45 -9.41
N VAL A 294 -1.08 -6.58 -8.95
CA VAL A 294 0.06 -5.80 -9.46
C VAL A 294 1.05 -6.70 -10.19
N ALA A 295 1.44 -6.31 -11.40
CA ALA A 295 2.46 -6.99 -12.18
C ALA A 295 3.87 -6.61 -11.67
N ARG A 296 4.41 -7.43 -10.77
CA ARG A 296 5.74 -7.24 -10.13
C ARG A 296 6.63 -8.49 -10.15
N SER A 297 6.14 -9.56 -10.76
CA SER A 297 6.85 -10.83 -10.89
C SER A 297 6.69 -11.37 -12.30
N SER A 298 7.47 -12.38 -12.67
CA SER A 298 7.41 -12.95 -14.01
C SER A 298 6.19 -13.85 -14.25
N HIS A 299 5.67 -14.50 -13.19
CA HIS A 299 4.71 -15.59 -13.35
C HIS A 299 3.32 -15.24 -12.82
N HIS A 300 3.26 -14.53 -11.68
CA HIS A 300 2.00 -14.29 -10.97
C HIS A 300 1.83 -12.83 -10.62
N TRP A 301 0.56 -12.41 -10.57
CA TRP A 301 0.18 -11.12 -10.06
C TRP A 301 0.32 -11.09 -8.54
N GLN A 302 0.72 -9.94 -8.00
CA GLN A 302 0.83 -9.75 -6.55
C GLN A 302 -0.42 -9.05 -6.02
N LEU A 303 -1.05 -9.63 -5.02
CA LEU A 303 -2.12 -9.01 -4.24
C LEU A 303 -1.61 -7.73 -3.56
N SER A 304 -2.39 -6.67 -3.66
CA SER A 304 -2.13 -5.40 -3.02
C SER A 304 -3.41 -4.84 -2.40
N PHE A 305 -3.31 -4.36 -1.16
CA PHE A 305 -4.43 -3.81 -0.40
C PHE A 305 -4.27 -2.32 -0.15
N SER A 306 -3.57 -1.61 -1.04
CA SER A 306 -3.18 -0.20 -0.90
C SER A 306 -4.28 0.72 -0.39
N GLN A 307 -5.48 0.63 -0.99
CA GLN A 307 -6.61 1.49 -0.63
C GLN A 307 -7.14 1.15 0.76
N ALA A 308 -7.26 -0.14 1.08
CA ALA A 308 -7.68 -0.61 2.39
C ALA A 308 -6.69 -0.22 3.49
N GLU A 309 -5.38 -0.37 3.22
CA GLU A 309 -4.29 0.06 4.09
C GLU A 309 -4.35 1.57 4.34
N GLN A 310 -4.55 2.36 3.29
CA GLN A 310 -4.65 3.81 3.40
C GLN A 310 -5.86 4.23 4.23
N MET A 311 -7.02 3.62 4.01
CA MET A 311 -8.22 3.93 4.77
C MET A 311 -8.04 3.59 6.25
N LEU A 312 -7.45 2.42 6.55
CA LEU A 312 -7.10 2.04 7.92
C LEU A 312 -6.12 3.04 8.56
N PHE A 313 -5.10 3.46 7.81
CA PHE A 313 -4.10 4.42 8.28
C PHE A 313 -4.68 5.81 8.54
N ARG A 314 -5.64 6.27 7.72
CA ARG A 314 -6.31 7.57 7.92
C ARG A 314 -7.09 7.62 9.23
N GLN A 315 -7.72 6.51 9.63
CA GLN A 315 -8.62 6.44 10.78
C GLN A 315 -7.93 6.04 12.11
N LEU A 316 -6.60 5.93 12.14
CA LEU A 316 -5.85 5.41 13.29
C LEU A 316 -6.11 6.17 14.60
N ASP A 317 -6.13 7.50 14.52
CA ASP A 317 -6.13 8.40 15.68
C ASP A 317 -7.46 9.17 15.82
N GLU A 318 -8.56 8.64 15.28
CA GLU A 318 -9.90 9.20 15.51
C GLU A 318 -10.31 9.20 16.99
N ASP A 319 -9.65 8.37 17.80
CA ASP A 319 -9.80 8.35 19.27
C ASP A 319 -8.85 9.33 20.00
N GLY A 320 -8.06 10.12 19.26
CA GLY A 320 -7.09 11.07 19.82
C GLY A 320 -5.76 10.47 20.26
N GLY A 321 -5.44 9.24 19.83
CA GLY A 321 -4.14 8.62 20.12
C GLY A 321 -2.96 9.18 19.32
N CYS A 322 -1.75 8.76 19.68
CA CYS A 322 -0.49 9.15 19.03
C CYS A 322 0.06 8.08 18.06
N ARG A 323 -0.79 7.21 17.46
CA ARG A 323 -0.32 6.10 16.60
C ARG A 323 0.44 6.61 15.39
N ARG A 324 -0.09 7.64 14.73
CA ARG A 324 0.53 8.24 13.54
C ARG A 324 1.85 8.93 13.88
N GLN A 325 1.90 9.70 14.96
CA GLN A 325 3.13 10.34 15.44
C GLN A 325 4.19 9.31 15.79
N SER A 326 3.83 8.27 16.54
CA SER A 326 4.73 7.16 16.89
C SER A 326 5.30 6.47 15.65
N PHE A 327 4.45 6.27 14.63
CA PHE A 327 4.87 5.71 13.35
C PHE A 327 5.81 6.61 12.56
N GLN A 328 5.59 7.93 12.56
CA GLN A 328 6.47 8.90 11.91
C GLN A 328 7.86 8.89 12.54
N VAL A 329 7.95 8.91 13.87
CA VAL A 329 9.23 8.82 14.59
C VAL A 329 9.91 7.47 14.34
N LEU A 330 9.15 6.37 14.34
CA LEU A 330 9.68 5.04 14.00
C LEU A 330 10.30 5.01 12.59
N ARG A 331 9.63 5.63 11.63
CA ARG A 331 10.09 5.73 10.25
C ARG A 331 11.38 6.54 10.14
N GLN A 332 11.44 7.69 10.81
CA GLN A 332 12.64 8.52 10.87
C GLN A 332 13.84 7.73 11.41
N LEU A 333 13.68 7.07 12.57
CA LEU A 333 14.73 6.26 13.18
C LEU A 333 15.17 5.07 12.30
N LYS A 334 14.22 4.45 11.58
CA LYS A 334 14.52 3.41 10.60
C LYS A 334 15.40 3.94 9.48
N GLU A 335 15.11 5.13 8.97
CA GLU A 335 15.81 5.71 7.83
C GLU A 335 17.17 6.32 8.21
N ASP A 336 17.32 6.84 9.44
CA ASP A 336 18.56 7.53 9.88
C ASP A 336 19.53 6.62 10.61
N VAL A 337 19.03 5.67 11.40
CA VAL A 337 19.85 4.95 12.38
C VAL A 337 19.91 3.46 12.06
N TRP A 338 18.76 2.83 11.87
CA TRP A 338 18.71 1.36 11.86
C TRP A 338 18.92 0.75 10.48
N CYS A 339 18.31 1.32 9.46
CA CYS A 339 18.32 0.79 8.09
C CYS A 339 18.40 1.94 7.07
N PRO A 340 19.50 2.72 7.07
CA PRO A 340 19.78 3.74 6.06
C PRO A 340 20.14 3.09 4.73
N GLY A 341 19.98 3.84 3.63
CA GLY A 341 20.33 3.41 2.28
C GLY A 341 19.21 3.60 1.26
N ARG A 342 19.57 3.49 -0.03
CA ARG A 342 18.62 3.71 -1.15
C ARG A 342 17.62 2.56 -1.33
N ARG A 343 18.04 1.32 -1.05
CA ARG A 343 17.20 0.10 -1.13
C ARG A 343 17.22 -0.63 0.21
N PRO A 344 16.55 -0.10 1.25
CA PRO A 344 16.62 -0.68 2.58
C PRO A 344 15.86 -2.00 2.67
N VAL A 345 16.42 -2.99 3.38
CA VAL A 345 15.76 -4.28 3.65
C VAL A 345 14.43 -4.11 4.42
N ILE A 346 14.29 -3.01 5.18
CA ILE A 346 13.05 -2.60 5.82
C ILE A 346 12.50 -1.35 5.13
N THR A 347 11.30 -1.49 4.55
CA THR A 347 10.55 -0.41 3.88
C THR A 347 9.49 0.20 4.79
N SER A 348 8.90 1.32 4.37
CA SER A 348 7.74 1.93 5.05
C SER A 348 6.55 0.97 5.20
N HIS A 349 6.31 0.11 4.20
CA HIS A 349 5.24 -0.91 4.25
C HIS A 349 5.45 -1.94 5.36
N HIS A 350 6.70 -2.36 5.61
CA HIS A 350 7.02 -3.25 6.73
C HIS A 350 6.71 -2.58 8.08
N LEU A 351 7.10 -1.31 8.25
CA LEU A 351 6.78 -0.55 9.45
C LEU A 351 5.28 -0.36 9.65
N GLN A 352 4.54 -0.12 8.56
CA GLN A 352 3.09 0.06 8.60
C GLN A 352 2.39 -1.25 9.02
N THR A 353 2.87 -2.38 8.52
CA THR A 353 2.39 -3.70 8.96
C THR A 353 2.68 -3.94 10.45
N VAL A 354 3.87 -3.53 10.95
CA VAL A 354 4.20 -3.56 12.38
C VAL A 354 3.24 -2.70 13.20
N LEU A 355 2.91 -1.50 12.73
CA LEU A 355 1.94 -0.61 13.37
C LEU A 355 0.57 -1.29 13.47
N PHE A 356 0.02 -1.80 12.37
CA PHE A 356 -1.29 -2.43 12.38
C PHE A 356 -1.38 -3.63 13.33
N TRP A 357 -0.38 -4.52 13.32
CA TRP A 357 -0.31 -5.61 14.31
C TRP A 357 -0.17 -5.13 15.75
N THR A 358 0.47 -3.98 15.97
CA THR A 358 0.59 -3.38 17.30
C THR A 358 -0.76 -2.81 17.74
N CYS A 359 -1.53 -2.20 16.84
CA CYS A 359 -2.89 -1.74 17.13
C CYS A 359 -3.86 -2.89 17.41
N GLU A 360 -3.76 -4.02 16.71
CA GLU A 360 -4.53 -5.23 17.04
C GLU A 360 -4.24 -5.73 18.46
N LYS A 361 -2.96 -5.65 18.90
CA LYS A 361 -2.56 -6.02 20.27
C LYS A 361 -3.00 -4.98 21.32
N TYR A 362 -2.96 -3.71 20.97
CA TYR A 362 -3.23 -2.56 21.83
C TYR A 362 -4.30 -1.67 21.17
N PRO A 363 -5.59 -2.05 21.24
CA PRO A 363 -6.63 -1.39 20.46
C PRO A 363 -7.10 -0.06 21.04
N GLY A 364 -6.94 0.15 22.35
CA GLY A 364 -7.55 1.28 23.06
C GLY A 364 -6.63 2.48 23.23
N LEU A 365 -7.24 3.67 23.34
CA LEU A 365 -6.56 4.96 23.51
C LEU A 365 -5.51 4.99 24.63
N ARG A 366 -5.73 4.31 25.76
CA ARG A 366 -4.80 4.32 26.91
C ARG A 366 -3.39 3.86 26.53
N ASP A 367 -3.29 2.95 25.57
CA ASP A 367 -2.02 2.49 25.03
C ASP A 367 -1.44 3.47 23.98
N TRP A 368 -2.03 4.63 23.72
CA TRP A 368 -1.55 5.55 22.69
C TRP A 368 -1.63 7.00 23.16
N GLN A 369 -1.59 7.23 24.48
CA GLN A 369 -1.52 8.58 25.06
C GLN A 369 -0.10 9.11 25.18
N ASP A 370 0.87 8.23 25.40
CA ASP A 370 2.29 8.56 25.61
C ASP A 370 3.09 8.14 24.38
N LEU A 371 3.64 9.13 23.67
CA LEU A 371 4.39 8.96 22.42
C LEU A 371 5.60 8.05 22.61
N ARG A 372 6.39 8.27 23.66
CA ARG A 372 7.62 7.51 23.92
C ARG A 372 7.32 6.04 24.22
N ARG A 373 6.32 5.75 25.05
CA ARG A 373 5.86 4.39 25.35
C ARG A 373 5.28 3.71 24.12
N ALA A 374 4.55 4.44 23.27
CA ALA A 374 3.99 3.94 22.02
C ALA A 374 5.08 3.60 21.00
N LEU A 375 6.05 4.50 20.81
CA LEU A 375 7.23 4.25 20.00
C LEU A 375 7.99 3.02 20.49
N LEU A 376 8.30 2.90 21.78
CA LEU A 376 9.01 1.75 22.32
C LEU A 376 8.27 0.43 22.09
N ARG A 377 6.92 0.43 22.12
CA ARG A 377 6.13 -0.75 21.76
C ARG A 377 6.31 -1.13 20.29
N LEU A 378 6.28 -0.15 19.39
CA LEU A 378 6.53 -0.38 17.96
C LEU A 378 7.95 -0.91 17.72
N VAL A 379 8.97 -0.31 18.34
CA VAL A 379 10.37 -0.74 18.20
C VAL A 379 10.57 -2.17 18.71
N ARG A 380 10.00 -2.53 19.87
CA ARG A 380 10.05 -3.91 20.38
C ARG A 380 9.36 -4.90 19.44
N LYS A 381 8.22 -4.52 18.85
CA LYS A 381 7.51 -5.36 17.89
C LYS A 381 8.34 -5.52 16.60
N LEU A 382 8.91 -4.43 16.08
CA LEU A 382 9.80 -4.46 14.93
C LEU A 382 11.01 -5.36 15.18
N HIS A 383 11.73 -5.14 16.28
CA HIS A 383 12.87 -5.97 16.69
C HIS A 383 12.50 -7.45 16.70
N LYS A 384 11.38 -7.82 17.35
CA LYS A 384 10.93 -9.22 17.36
C LYS A 384 10.72 -9.78 15.95
N CYS A 385 10.02 -9.06 15.08
CA CYS A 385 9.76 -9.53 13.70
C CYS A 385 11.06 -9.67 12.89
N VAL A 386 11.98 -8.71 13.04
CA VAL A 386 13.26 -8.71 12.33
C VAL A 386 14.15 -9.83 12.85
N SER A 387 14.31 -10.01 14.17
CA SER A 387 15.12 -11.10 14.74
C SER A 387 14.62 -12.51 14.38
N GLN A 388 13.34 -12.64 14.06
CA GLN A 388 12.72 -13.91 13.66
C GLN A 388 12.69 -14.11 12.14
N HIS A 389 13.19 -13.14 11.37
CA HIS A 389 13.01 -13.05 9.90
C HIS A 389 11.56 -13.28 9.47
N PHE A 390 10.61 -12.84 10.31
CA PHE A 390 9.19 -13.14 10.13
C PHE A 390 8.30 -11.94 10.46
N LEU A 391 7.70 -11.38 9.42
CA LEU A 391 6.66 -10.36 9.51
C LEU A 391 5.43 -10.82 8.73
N LYS A 392 4.44 -11.35 9.45
CA LYS A 392 3.17 -11.79 8.87
C LYS A 392 2.46 -10.61 8.16
N HIS A 393 2.05 -10.81 6.91
CA HIS A 393 1.24 -9.82 6.20
C HIS A 393 -0.08 -9.59 6.95
N TYR A 394 -0.54 -8.33 7.01
CA TYR A 394 -1.68 -7.95 7.83
C TYR A 394 -2.99 -8.64 7.39
N PHE A 395 -3.28 -8.63 6.07
CA PHE A 395 -4.48 -9.25 5.52
C PHE A 395 -4.30 -10.69 5.03
N VAL A 396 -3.08 -11.18 4.80
CA VAL A 396 -2.87 -12.46 4.08
C VAL A 396 -2.09 -13.40 4.99
N PRO A 397 -2.76 -14.25 5.77
CA PRO A 397 -2.12 -14.95 6.88
C PRO A 397 -0.98 -15.89 6.50
N ARG A 398 -0.98 -16.37 5.25
CA ARG A 398 0.02 -17.28 4.70
C ARG A 398 1.26 -16.57 4.13
N SER A 399 1.33 -15.25 4.23
CA SER A 399 2.44 -14.47 3.68
C SER A 399 3.36 -13.93 4.76
N ASN A 400 4.67 -14.13 4.57
CA ASN A 400 5.74 -13.52 5.35
C ASN A 400 6.41 -12.43 4.49
N LEU A 401 6.35 -11.19 4.92
CA LEU A 401 6.94 -10.04 4.23
C LEU A 401 8.48 -10.06 4.22
N PHE A 402 9.11 -10.83 5.11
CA PHE A 402 10.57 -10.98 5.15
C PHE A 402 11.08 -12.24 4.44
N GLN A 403 10.20 -12.97 3.72
CA GLN A 403 10.54 -14.26 3.11
C GLN A 403 11.70 -14.19 2.10
N ALA A 404 11.80 -13.10 1.36
CA ALA A 404 12.81 -12.86 0.32
C ALA A 404 13.85 -11.79 0.72
N ALA A 405 13.82 -11.32 1.97
CA ALA A 405 14.75 -10.32 2.47
C ALA A 405 16.14 -10.94 2.76
N ASN A 406 17.20 -10.14 2.66
CA ASN A 406 18.55 -10.60 2.98
C ASN A 406 18.67 -10.83 4.50
N ALA A 407 18.94 -12.08 4.90
CA ALA A 407 19.04 -12.47 6.30
C ALA A 407 20.13 -11.71 7.07
N GLY A 408 21.31 -11.51 6.47
CA GLY A 408 22.42 -10.79 7.11
C GLY A 408 22.13 -9.29 7.32
N GLU A 409 21.42 -8.67 6.37
CA GLU A 409 20.95 -7.29 6.55
C GLU A 409 19.88 -7.19 7.65
N LEU A 410 18.95 -8.16 7.71
CA LEU A 410 17.97 -8.23 8.79
C LEU A 410 18.64 -8.40 10.16
N ASP A 411 19.64 -9.28 10.28
CA ASP A 411 20.38 -9.49 11.52
C ASP A 411 21.13 -8.22 11.96
N SER A 412 21.74 -7.52 11.01
CA SER A 412 22.40 -6.23 11.26
C SER A 412 21.41 -5.19 11.80
N VAL A 413 20.20 -5.12 11.22
CA VAL A 413 19.14 -4.23 11.71
C VAL A 413 18.63 -4.67 13.09
N ALA A 414 18.47 -5.97 13.33
CA ALA A 414 18.09 -6.50 14.64
C ALA A 414 19.08 -6.10 15.73
N GLN A 415 20.39 -6.19 15.47
CA GLN A 415 21.44 -5.76 16.41
C GLN A 415 21.34 -4.27 16.75
N ARG A 416 21.15 -3.40 15.75
CA ARG A 416 20.98 -1.95 15.96
C ARG A 416 19.72 -1.65 16.79
N LEU A 417 18.62 -2.33 16.51
CA LEU A 417 17.37 -2.22 17.28
C LEU A 417 17.56 -2.71 18.74
N ALA A 418 18.28 -3.81 18.94
CA ALA A 418 18.59 -4.34 20.28
C ALA A 418 19.43 -3.35 21.09
N PHE A 419 20.43 -2.72 20.46
CA PHE A 419 21.24 -1.67 21.10
C PHE A 419 20.38 -0.48 21.51
N PHE A 420 19.55 0.03 20.60
CA PHE A 420 18.61 1.12 20.91
C PHE A 420 17.66 0.78 22.07
N LEU A 421 17.15 -0.46 22.13
CA LEU A 421 16.25 -0.89 23.19
C LEU A 421 16.92 -0.98 24.57
N LYS A 422 18.24 -1.15 24.66
CA LYS A 422 18.98 -1.13 25.93
C LYS A 422 19.05 0.28 26.53
N ASN A 423 19.31 1.27 25.67
CA ASN A 423 19.38 2.68 26.05
C ASN A 423 18.61 3.52 25.03
N PRO A 424 17.28 3.65 25.20
CA PRO A 424 16.43 4.36 24.24
C PRO A 424 16.62 5.87 24.41
N GLN A 425 17.73 6.36 23.88
CA GLN A 425 17.97 7.76 23.63
C GLN A 425 17.51 8.07 22.22
N VAL A 426 16.50 8.92 22.10
CA VAL A 426 16.06 9.44 20.80
C VAL A 426 16.92 10.66 20.47
N SER A 427 18.24 10.48 20.40
CA SER A 427 19.14 11.49 19.86
C SER A 427 19.26 11.24 18.36
N LEU A 428 18.43 11.95 17.57
CA LEU A 428 18.59 11.97 16.12
C LEU A 428 19.90 12.71 15.77
N PRO A 429 20.76 12.16 14.90
CA PRO A 429 21.93 12.87 14.37
C PRO A 429 21.61 14.28 13.87
#